data_AF-A0A6N2XI78-F1
#
_entry.id   AF-A0A6N2XI78-F1
#
_cell.length_a   1.000
_cell.length_b   1.000
_cell.length_c   1.000
_cell.angle_alpha   90.00
_cell.angle_beta   90.00
_cell.angle_gamma   90.00
#
_symmetry.space_group_name_H-M   'P 1'
#
loop_
_entity.id
_entity.type
_entity.pdbx_description
1 polymer ?
#
loop_
_entity_poly.entity_id
_entity_poly.type
_entity_poly.pdbx_seq_one_letter_code
_entity_poly.pdbx_strand_id
1 'polypeptide(L)'
;MDRVFTELTPECEITARMYAQGYEKKEIANLKCRAVSTVNNQLQKAFDVLQVRNGRELATMLYERIAGVKFTMDFSPIIRTSVACGLLCVFSLSLYHEQSDMRRARRTKIETFERARRIE
;
A
#
# COMPACT_ATOMS: atom_id res chain seq x y z
N MET A 1 2.05 -20.09 -12.78
CA MET A 1 2.15 -19.51 -11.42
C MET A 1 2.42 -20.66 -10.49
N ASP A 2 3.54 -20.64 -9.79
CA ASP A 2 3.83 -21.66 -8.79
C ASP A 2 2.82 -21.58 -7.65
N ARG A 3 2.47 -22.75 -7.11
CA ARG A 3 1.52 -22.87 -6.00
C ARG A 3 2.20 -22.46 -4.71
N VAL A 4 1.62 -21.47 -4.03
CA VAL A 4 2.12 -20.93 -2.76
C VAL A 4 1.46 -21.63 -1.57
N PHE A 5 0.17 -21.96 -1.70
CA PHE A 5 -0.58 -22.71 -0.70
C PHE A 5 -0.90 -24.09 -1.25
N THR A 6 0.04 -25.02 -1.12
CA THR A 6 -0.11 -26.39 -1.59
C THR A 6 -1.19 -27.15 -0.81
N GLU A 7 -1.50 -26.74 0.43
CA GLU A 7 -2.55 -27.33 1.27
C GLU A 7 -3.97 -27.02 0.79
N LEU A 8 -4.14 -25.95 0.02
CA LEU A 8 -5.44 -25.53 -0.50
C LEU A 8 -5.78 -26.21 -1.83
N THR A 9 -7.05 -26.20 -2.21
CA THR A 9 -7.43 -26.49 -3.60
C THR A 9 -7.03 -25.31 -4.49
N PRO A 10 -6.71 -25.53 -5.78
CA PRO A 10 -6.24 -24.46 -6.66
C PRO A 10 -7.24 -23.30 -6.77
N GLU A 11 -8.54 -23.59 -6.80
CA GLU A 11 -9.56 -22.54 -6.83
C GLU A 11 -9.59 -21.69 -5.56
N CYS A 12 -9.39 -22.33 -4.41
CA CYS A 12 -9.43 -21.69 -3.09
C CYS A 12 -8.15 -20.88 -2.85
N GLU A 13 -7.01 -21.40 -3.30
CA GLU A 13 -5.71 -20.71 -3.31
C GLU A 13 -5.78 -19.41 -4.12
N ILE A 14 -6.39 -19.45 -5.32
CA ILE A 14 -6.57 -18.26 -6.15
C ILE A 14 -7.43 -17.21 -5.44
N THR A 15 -8.53 -17.62 -4.80
CA THR A 15 -9.38 -16.71 -4.02
C THR A 15 -8.62 -16.12 -2.82
N ALA A 16 -7.91 -16.95 -2.06
CA ALA A 16 -7.13 -16.51 -0.90
C ALA A 16 -6.03 -15.52 -1.30
N ARG A 17 -5.37 -15.74 -2.44
CA ARG A 17 -4.36 -14.82 -3.00
C ARG A 17 -4.95 -13.48 -3.39
N MET A 18 -6.08 -13.44 -4.09
CA MET A 18 -6.74 -12.18 -4.41
C MET A 18 -7.13 -11.42 -3.13
N TYR A 19 -7.69 -12.12 -2.16
CA TYR A 19 -8.07 -11.50 -0.89
C TYR A 19 -6.85 -10.96 -0.12
N ALA A 20 -5.74 -11.70 -0.08
CA ALA A 20 -4.48 -11.29 0.53
C ALA A 20 -3.83 -10.07 -0.16
N GLN A 21 -4.06 -9.90 -1.47
CA GLN A 21 -3.62 -8.72 -2.23
C GLN A 21 -4.48 -7.47 -1.96
N GLY A 22 -5.60 -7.62 -1.25
CA GLY A 22 -6.47 -6.51 -0.86
C GLY A 22 -7.76 -6.38 -1.69
N TYR A 23 -8.06 -7.31 -2.60
CA TYR A 23 -9.34 -7.29 -3.32
C TYR A 23 -10.52 -7.54 -2.39
N GLU A 24 -11.61 -6.79 -2.58
CA GLU A 24 -12.83 -7.03 -1.82
C GLU A 24 -13.52 -8.32 -2.26
N LYS A 25 -14.25 -8.95 -1.33
CA LYS A 25 -15.02 -10.17 -1.60
C LYS A 25 -16.00 -10.03 -2.77
N LYS A 26 -16.59 -8.84 -2.93
CA LYS A 26 -17.50 -8.50 -4.04
C LYS A 26 -16.76 -8.41 -5.37
N GLU A 27 -15.57 -7.81 -5.37
CA GLU A 27 -14.72 -7.71 -6.56
C GLU A 27 -14.23 -9.08 -7.01
N ILE A 28 -13.77 -9.92 -6.07
CA ILE A 28 -13.35 -11.29 -6.36
C ILE A 28 -14.51 -12.11 -6.93
N ALA A 29 -15.71 -11.96 -6.37
CA ALA A 29 -16.92 -12.61 -6.86
C ALA A 29 -17.24 -12.19 -8.31
N ASN A 30 -17.12 -10.89 -8.61
CA ASN A 30 -17.34 -10.36 -9.95
C ASN A 30 -16.28 -10.86 -10.95
N LEU A 31 -14.99 -10.82 -10.58
CA LEU A 31 -13.88 -11.29 -11.41
C LEU A 31 -13.95 -12.80 -11.71
N LYS A 32 -14.42 -13.59 -10.74
CA LYS A 32 -14.58 -15.05 -10.91
C LYS A 32 -15.93 -15.44 -11.49
N CYS A 33 -16.85 -14.50 -11.72
CA CYS A 33 -18.24 -14.75 -12.10
C CYS A 33 -18.92 -15.77 -11.15
N ARG A 34 -18.74 -15.60 -9.83
CA ARG A 34 -19.31 -16.46 -8.79
C ARG A 34 -20.13 -15.64 -7.80
N ALA A 35 -21.01 -16.31 -7.05
CA ALA A 35 -21.72 -15.68 -5.96
C ALA A 35 -20.76 -15.27 -4.83
N VAL A 36 -21.06 -14.15 -4.17
CA VAL A 36 -20.29 -13.65 -3.02
C VAL A 36 -20.27 -14.67 -1.87
N SER A 37 -21.35 -15.43 -1.68
CA SER A 37 -21.43 -16.52 -0.70
C SER A 37 -20.43 -17.64 -0.98
N THR A 38 -20.21 -17.99 -2.26
CA THR A 38 -19.22 -18.99 -2.67
C THR A 38 -17.80 -18.51 -2.34
N VAL A 39 -17.49 -17.24 -2.62
CA VAL A 39 -16.19 -16.64 -2.28
C VAL A 39 -15.99 -16.63 -0.76
N ASN A 40 -17.02 -16.27 0.01
CA ASN A 40 -16.96 -16.31 1.48
C ASN A 40 -16.69 -17.72 2.01
N ASN A 41 -17.36 -18.74 1.46
CA ASN A 41 -17.15 -20.12 1.87
C ASN A 41 -15.73 -20.61 1.54
N GLN A 42 -15.21 -20.24 0.37
CA GLN A 42 -13.83 -20.52 -0.01
C GLN A 42 -12.84 -19.86 0.96
N LEU A 43 -13.06 -18.58 1.32
CA LEU A 43 -12.19 -17.89 2.27
C LEU A 43 -12.27 -18.49 3.68
N GLN A 44 -13.45 -18.87 4.15
CA GLN A 44 -13.61 -19.54 5.44
C GLN A 44 -12.82 -20.85 5.47
N LYS A 45 -13.00 -21.69 4.44
CA LYS A 45 -12.23 -22.93 4.29
C LYS A 45 -10.71 -22.66 4.23
N ALA A 46 -10.30 -21.57 3.57
CA ALA A 46 -8.89 -21.19 3.53
C ALA A 46 -8.35 -20.80 4.90
N PHE A 47 -9.10 -20.02 5.68
CA PHE A 47 -8.74 -19.66 7.05
C PHE A 47 -8.66 -20.89 7.96
N ASP A 48 -9.60 -21.82 7.82
CA ASP A 48 -9.62 -23.04 8.62
C ASP A 48 -8.43 -23.96 8.28
N VAL A 49 -8.12 -24.16 6.99
CA VAL A 49 -7.02 -25.03 6.55
C VAL A 49 -5.65 -24.41 6.88
N LEU A 50 -5.48 -23.11 6.65
CA LEU A 50 -4.22 -22.41 6.92
C LEU A 50 -4.05 -22.02 8.39
N GLN A 51 -5.07 -22.28 9.24
CA GLN A 51 -5.10 -21.93 10.66
C GLN A 51 -4.87 -20.43 10.91
N VAL A 52 -5.51 -19.60 10.09
CA VAL A 52 -5.36 -18.14 10.09
C VAL A 52 -6.63 -17.49 10.64
N ARG A 53 -6.49 -16.48 11.50
CA ARG A 53 -7.64 -15.83 12.15
C ARG A 53 -8.15 -14.60 11.40
N ASN A 54 -7.27 -13.96 10.62
CA ASN A 54 -7.59 -12.70 9.95
C ASN A 54 -6.97 -12.61 8.55
N GLY A 55 -7.57 -11.79 7.69
CA GLY A 55 -7.02 -11.47 6.36
C GLY A 55 -5.63 -10.86 6.41
N ARG A 56 -5.30 -10.12 7.50
CA ARG A 56 -3.96 -9.56 7.71
C ARG A 56 -2.91 -10.66 7.87
N GLU A 57 -3.18 -11.65 8.71
CA GLU A 57 -2.28 -12.79 8.90
C GLU A 57 -2.15 -13.61 7.60
N LEU A 58 -3.23 -13.74 6.83
CA LEU A 58 -3.19 -14.40 5.53
C LEU A 58 -2.28 -13.67 4.53
N ALA A 59 -2.35 -12.33 4.50
CA ALA A 59 -1.50 -11.51 3.65
C ALA A 59 -0.02 -11.60 4.08
N THR A 60 0.25 -11.56 5.37
CA THR A 60 1.61 -11.77 5.90
C THR A 60 2.13 -13.15 5.53
N MET A 61 1.35 -14.22 5.77
CA MET A 61 1.74 -15.59 5.43
C MET A 61 2.00 -15.76 3.93
N LEU A 62 1.19 -15.15 3.07
CA LEU A 62 1.40 -15.15 1.62
C LEU A 62 2.75 -14.50 1.28
N TYR A 63 3.04 -13.33 1.85
CA TYR A 63 4.28 -12.61 1.59
C TYR A 63 5.49 -13.39 2.09
N GLU A 64 5.43 -13.99 3.28
CA GLU A 64 6.49 -14.84 3.82
C GLU A 64 6.80 -16.02 2.92
N ARG A 65 5.77 -16.69 2.38
CA ARG A 65 5.96 -17.83 1.47
C ARG A 65 6.51 -17.42 0.10
N ILE A 66 6.15 -16.24 -0.42
CA ILE A 66 6.68 -15.73 -1.70
C ILE A 66 8.11 -15.23 -1.54
N ALA A 67 8.41 -14.49 -0.47
CA ALA A 67 9.72 -13.89 -0.23
C ALA A 67 10.74 -14.91 0.32
N GLY A 68 10.26 -16.02 0.91
CA GLY A 68 11.13 -17.00 1.57
C GLY A 68 11.78 -16.47 2.86
N VAL A 69 11.33 -15.31 3.35
CA VAL A 69 11.84 -14.64 4.55
C VAL A 69 10.67 -14.35 5.48
N LYS A 70 10.81 -14.65 6.77
CA LYS A 70 9.81 -14.27 7.77
C LYS A 70 9.73 -12.75 7.84
N PHE A 71 8.57 -12.18 7.57
CA PHE A 71 8.38 -10.74 7.49
C PHE A 71 8.09 -10.22 8.89
N THR A 72 9.11 -10.23 9.75
CA THR A 72 9.00 -9.64 11.08
C THR A 72 9.08 -8.12 10.93
N MET A 73 7.97 -7.42 11.12
CA MET A 73 7.96 -5.95 11.27
C MET A 73 8.55 -5.47 12.61
N ASP A 74 9.26 -6.36 13.31
CA ASP A 74 10.17 -6.06 14.41
C ASP A 74 11.46 -5.42 13.88
N PHE A 75 11.28 -4.36 13.09
CA PHE A 75 12.36 -3.45 12.78
C PHE A 75 12.84 -2.85 14.11
N SER A 76 14.14 -3.04 14.39
CA SER A 76 14.82 -2.40 15.51
C SER A 76 14.42 -0.92 15.57
N PRO A 77 14.25 -0.33 16.77
CA PRO A 77 13.91 1.09 16.91
C PRO A 77 14.74 1.99 16.00
N ILE A 78 16.00 1.62 15.77
CA ILE A 78 16.96 2.27 14.88
C ILE A 78 16.47 2.37 13.43
N ILE A 79 15.93 1.29 12.87
CA ILE A 79 15.43 1.26 11.49
C ILE A 79 14.13 2.07 11.38
N ARG A 80 13.27 2.02 12.40
CA ARG A 80 12.05 2.85 12.43
C ARG A 80 12.40 4.33 12.48
N THR A 81 13.36 4.72 13.32
CA THR A 81 13.82 6.11 13.42
C THR A 81 14.55 6.57 12.16
N SER A 82 15.33 5.70 11.50
CA SER A 82 16.03 6.08 10.27
C SER A 82 15.05 6.31 9.11
N VAL A 83 14.03 5.45 8.97
CA VAL A 83 12.97 5.64 7.97
C VAL A 83 12.16 6.90 8.26
N ALA A 84 11.78 7.13 9.53
CA ALA A 84 11.08 8.35 9.92
C ALA A 84 11.90 9.61 9.63
N CYS A 85 13.19 9.62 10.00
CA CYS A 85 14.10 10.73 9.73
C CYS A 85 14.28 10.95 8.23
N GLY A 86 14.45 9.88 7.44
CA GLY A 86 14.55 9.96 5.99
C GLY A 86 13.32 10.56 5.33
N LEU A 87 12.12 10.12 5.73
CA LEU A 87 10.86 10.67 5.22
C LEU A 87 10.67 12.14 5.63
N LEU A 88 11.03 12.50 6.87
CA LEU A 88 11.00 13.89 7.35
C LEU A 88 11.96 14.79 6.56
N CYS A 89 13.17 14.31 6.24
CA CYS A 89 14.12 15.05 5.41
C CYS A 89 13.57 15.29 4.00
N VAL A 90 12.99 14.27 3.36
CA VAL A 90 12.37 14.41 2.03
C VAL A 90 11.22 15.41 2.07
N PHE A 91 10.33 15.32 3.06
CA PHE A 91 9.22 16.26 3.21
C PHE A 91 9.70 17.70 3.48
N SER A 92 10.72 17.86 4.32
CA SER A 92 11.29 19.18 4.64
C SER A 92 11.93 19.84 3.41
N LEU A 93 12.61 19.05 2.57
CA LEU A 93 13.19 19.53 1.32
C LEU A 93 12.12 19.89 0.28
N SER A 94 11.07 19.07 0.14
CA SER A 94 9.93 19.38 -0.72
C SER A 94 9.23 20.68 -0.30
N LEU A 95 8.95 20.84 1.00
CA LEU A 95 8.34 22.07 1.53
C LEU A 95 9.27 23.28 1.37
N TYR A 96 10.58 23.11 1.54
CA TYR A 96 11.54 24.19 1.33
C TYR A 96 11.58 24.64 -0.13
N HIS A 97 11.57 23.70 -1.08
CA HIS A 97 11.51 24.00 -2.50
C HIS A 97 10.22 24.77 -2.84
N GLU A 98 9.07 24.29 -2.39
CA GLU A 98 7.77 24.91 -2.69
C GLU A 98 7.64 26.31 -2.07
N GLN A 99 8.16 26.49 -0.84
CA GLN A 99 8.22 27.79 -0.19
C GLN A 99 9.19 28.76 -0.90
N SER A 100 10.26 28.25 -1.50
CA SER A 100 11.21 29.06 -2.28
C SER A 100 10.61 29.57 -3.59
N ASP A 101 9.79 28.75 -4.27
CA ASP A 101 9.09 29.13 -5.50
C ASP A 101 7.99 30.16 -5.22
N MET A 102 7.23 29.98 -4.13
CA MET A 102 6.24 30.96 -3.66
C MET A 102 6.87 32.33 -3.38
N ARG A 103 8.06 32.35 -2.77
CA ARG A 103 8.80 33.61 -2.51
C ARG A 103 9.33 34.25 -3.79
N ARG A 104 9.77 33.46 -4.79
CA ARG A 104 10.18 33.96 -6.12
C ARG A 104 9.00 34.54 -6.89
N ALA A 105 7.86 33.86 -6.92
CA ALA A 105 6.64 34.30 -7.59
C ALA A 105 6.08 35.61 -7.00
N ARG A 106 6.24 35.83 -5.69
CA ARG A 106 5.81 37.07 -5.03
C ARG A 106 6.70 38.27 -5.41
N ARG A 107 8.01 38.07 -5.58
CA ARG A 107 8.94 39.14 -6.02
C ARG A 107 8.64 39.59 -7.44
N THR A 108 8.44 38.66 -8.37
CA THR A 108 8.10 39.00 -9.77
C THR A 108 6.78 39.73 -9.90
N LYS A 109 5.76 39.41 -9.08
CA LYS A 109 4.49 40.16 -9.06
C LYS A 109 4.62 41.59 -8.52
N ILE A 110 5.48 41.81 -7.53
CA ILE A 110 5.74 43.16 -7.00
C ILE A 110 6.49 43.99 -8.05
N GLU A 111 7.50 43.40 -8.70
CA GLU A 111 8.27 44.08 -9.75
C GLU A 111 7.40 44.45 -10.97
N THR A 112 6.45 43.61 -11.38
CA THR A 112 5.52 43.95 -12.47
C THR A 112 4.51 45.03 -12.08
N PHE A 113 4.00 45.00 -10.84
CA PHE A 113 3.09 46.02 -10.33
C PHE A 113 3.78 47.39 -10.20
N GLU A 114 5.01 47.42 -9.70
CA GLU A 114 5.81 48.65 -9.62
C GLU A 114 6.21 49.22 -10.98
N ARG A 115 6.44 48.37 -11.99
CA ARG A 115 6.67 48.81 -13.37
C ARG A 115 5.41 49.36 -14.02
N ALA A 116 4.25 48.73 -13.80
CA ALA A 116 2.97 49.22 -14.31
C ALA A 116 2.64 50.62 -13.76
N ARG A 117 2.88 50.85 -12.46
CA ARG A 117 2.64 52.14 -11.80
C ARG A 117 3.58 53.27 -12.26
N ARG A 118 4.72 52.96 -12.88
CA ARG A 118 5.66 53.95 -13.42
C ARG A 118 5.33 54.40 -14.85
N ILE A 119 4.37 53.74 -15.50
CA ILE A 119 3.96 54.01 -16.89
C ILE A 119 2.64 54.81 -16.93
N GLU A 120 1.89 54.85 -15.82
CA GLU A 120 0.78 55.77 -15.54
C GLU A 120 1.28 57.13 -15.05
#